data_AF-A0A258ZDK1-F1
#
_entry.id   AF-A0A258ZDK1-F1
#
_cell.length_a   1.000
_cell.length_b   1.000
_cell.length_c   1.000
_cell.angle_alpha   90.00
_cell.angle_beta   90.00
_cell.angle_gamma   90.00
#
_symmetry.space_group_name_H-M   'P 1'
#
loop_
_entity.id
_entity.type
_entity.pdbx_description
1 polymer ?
#
loop_
_entity_poly.entity_id
_entity_poly.type
_entity_poly.pdbx_seq_one_letter_code
_entity_poly.pdbx_strand_id
1 'polypeptide(L)'
;MITTTLRFTGNSAQGAEIYRSYYLLADDIGNGGGKSSVIPMSAQAVMPGADHYSVKSGGAKAALDLVIKVLAELPGNQGLSIDINLAPT
;
A
#
# COMPACT_ATOMS: atom_id res chain seq x y z
N MET A 1 7.10 -12.62 7.00
CA MET A 1 7.38 -11.32 6.37
C MET A 1 7.06 -11.34 4.89
N ILE A 2 6.18 -10.44 4.45
CA ILE A 2 5.85 -10.17 3.05
C ILE A 2 6.30 -8.73 2.76
N THR A 3 6.97 -8.53 1.62
CA THR A 3 7.35 -7.20 1.15
C THR A 3 6.82 -6.99 -0.26
N THR A 4 6.24 -5.82 -0.50
CA THR A 4 5.66 -5.46 -1.80
C THR A 4 6.02 -4.03 -2.15
N THR A 5 6.27 -3.77 -3.42
CA THR A 5 6.23 -2.41 -3.95
C THR A 5 4.90 -2.20 -4.66
N LEU A 6 4.21 -1.14 -4.27
CA LEU A 6 2.95 -0.71 -4.87
C LEU A 6 3.20 0.55 -5.67
N ARG A 7 2.66 0.61 -6.88
CA ARG A 7 2.85 1.72 -7.80
C ARG A 7 1.50 2.13 -8.38
N PHE A 8 1.15 3.39 -8.17
CA PHE A 8 -0.01 4.02 -8.77
C PHE A 8 0.42 4.87 -9.95
N THR A 9 -0.24 4.70 -11.08
CA THR A 9 0.04 5.45 -12.31
C THR A 9 -1.24 5.97 -12.94
N GLY A 10 -1.19 7.16 -13.53
CA GLY A 10 -2.30 7.71 -14.30
C GLY A 10 -1.92 9.05 -14.91
N ASN A 11 -2.90 9.78 -15.45
CA ASN A 11 -2.69 11.11 -15.98
C ASN A 11 -3.51 12.12 -15.18
N SER A 12 -2.92 13.29 -14.91
CA SER A 12 -3.64 14.45 -14.40
C SER A 12 -4.63 14.99 -15.44
N ALA A 13 -5.54 15.86 -15.02
CA ALA A 13 -6.49 16.52 -15.92
C ALA A 13 -5.81 17.33 -17.04
N GLN A 14 -4.55 17.76 -16.82
CA GLN A 14 -3.74 18.50 -17.78
C GLN A 14 -2.84 17.58 -18.64
N GLY A 15 -2.99 16.26 -18.52
CA GLY A 15 -2.23 15.28 -19.31
C GLY A 15 -0.83 14.96 -18.79
N ALA A 16 -0.42 15.51 -17.64
CA ALA A 16 0.86 15.15 -17.02
C ALA A 16 0.75 13.77 -16.34
N GLU A 17 1.77 12.93 -16.51
CA GLU A 17 1.85 11.62 -15.87
C GLU A 17 1.96 11.77 -14.35
N ILE A 18 1.14 11.02 -13.62
CA ILE A 18 1.15 10.90 -12.17
C ILE A 18 1.74 9.55 -11.83
N TYR A 19 2.77 9.54 -10.99
CA TYR A 19 3.37 8.33 -10.45
C TYR A 19 3.49 8.43 -8.93
N ARG A 20 3.06 7.39 -8.22
CA ARG A 20 3.22 7.29 -6.76
C ARG A 20 3.61 5.89 -6.36
N SER A 21 4.71 5.77 -5.65
CA SER A 21 5.21 4.48 -5.17
C SER A 21 5.20 4.39 -3.66
N TYR A 22 4.94 3.18 -3.17
CA TYR A 22 4.95 2.81 -1.77
C TYR A 22 5.66 1.47 -1.62
N TYR A 23 6.50 1.35 -0.59
CA TYR A 23 7.01 0.08 -0.13
C TYR A 23 6.17 -0.38 1.05
N LEU A 24 5.63 -1.58 0.97
CA LEU A 24 4.77 -2.19 1.96
C LEU A 24 5.52 -3.35 2.60
N LEU A 25 5.55 -3.35 3.93
CA LEU A 25 6.05 -4.46 4.73
C LEU A 25 4.85 -5.03 5.48
N ALA A 26 4.69 -6.35 5.52
CA ALA A 26 3.70 -7.00 6.35
C ALA A 26 4.28 -8.22 7.08
N ASP A 27 3.90 -8.38 8.34
CA ASP A 27 4.32 -9.50 9.18
C ASP A 27 3.13 -10.09 9.93
N ASP A 28 3.26 -11.39 10.21
CA ASP A 28 2.36 -12.07 11.13
C ASP A 28 2.65 -11.58 12.54
N ILE A 29 1.59 -11.36 13.30
CA ILE A 29 1.65 -11.06 14.73
C ILE A 29 0.92 -12.18 15.49
N GLY A 30 1.09 -12.21 16.82
CA GLY A 30 0.51 -13.25 17.66
C GLY A 30 -1.00 -13.45 17.44
N ASN A 31 -1.46 -14.67 17.72
CA ASN A 31 -2.88 -15.08 17.63
C ASN A 31 -3.47 -15.00 16.20
N GLY A 32 -2.66 -15.20 15.17
CA GLY A 32 -3.11 -15.24 13.77
C GLY A 32 -3.42 -13.87 13.16
N GLY A 33 -3.07 -12.79 13.86
CA GLY A 33 -3.16 -11.43 13.35
C GLY A 33 -2.02 -11.09 12.38
N GLY A 34 -2.12 -9.93 11.74
CA GLY A 34 -1.04 -9.36 10.94
C GLY A 34 -0.90 -7.87 11.18
N LYS A 35 0.26 -7.33 10.84
CA LYS A 35 0.54 -5.89 10.82
C LYS A 35 1.23 -5.55 9.50
N SER A 36 0.81 -4.46 8.86
CA SER A 36 1.47 -3.91 7.67
C SER A 36 1.79 -2.44 7.85
N SER A 37 2.98 -2.04 7.38
CA SER A 37 3.50 -0.67 7.44
C SER A 37 3.67 -0.11 6.03
N VAL A 38 3.48 1.21 5.90
CA VAL A 38 3.57 1.93 4.63
C VAL A 38 4.80 2.84 4.63
N ILE A 39 5.63 2.73 3.59
CA ILE A 39 6.77 3.62 3.38
C ILE A 39 6.59 4.32 2.03
N PRO A 40 6.45 5.65 1.97
CA PRO A 40 6.34 6.37 0.71
C PRO A 40 7.70 6.38 0.00
N MET A 41 7.70 6.02 -1.28
CA MET A 41 8.92 5.92 -2.11
C MET A 41 9.03 7.03 -3.16
N SER A 42 8.02 7.90 -3.24
CA SER A 42 7.98 9.05 -4.16
C SER A 42 7.51 10.29 -3.42
N ALA A 43 7.98 11.47 -3.84
CA ALA A 43 7.69 12.73 -3.16
C ALA A 43 6.19 13.10 -3.16
N GLN A 44 5.42 12.61 -4.13
CA GLN A 44 3.98 12.85 -4.25
C GLN A 44 3.11 11.71 -3.70
N ALA A 45 3.72 10.70 -3.07
CA ALA A 45 3.00 9.64 -2.37
C ALA A 45 2.22 10.23 -1.19
N VAL A 46 0.91 10.02 -1.17
CA VAL A 46 0.05 10.48 -0.09
C VAL A 46 0.04 9.41 0.99
N MET A 47 0.42 9.80 2.20
CA MET A 47 0.39 8.90 3.34
C MET A 47 -1.05 8.71 3.83
N PRO A 48 -1.42 7.50 4.26
CA PRO A 48 -2.67 7.28 4.95
C PRO A 48 -2.58 7.84 6.38
N GLY A 49 -3.71 7.92 7.09
CA GLY A 49 -3.77 8.56 8.42
C GLY A 49 -3.00 7.85 9.53
N ALA A 50 -2.51 6.64 9.29
CA ALA A 50 -1.70 5.86 10.22
C ALA A 50 -0.53 5.20 9.47
N ASP A 51 0.64 5.14 10.10
CA ASP A 51 1.85 4.54 9.51
C ASP A 51 1.78 3.01 9.37
N HIS A 52 0.87 2.39 10.12
CA HIS A 52 0.65 0.95 10.09
C HIS A 52 -0.81 0.58 10.36
N TYR A 53 -1.19 -0.57 9.84
CA TYR A 53 -2.51 -1.17 10.00
C TYR A 53 -2.37 -2.61 10.48
N SER A 54 -3.24 -3.01 11.40
CA SER A 54 -3.22 -4.35 11.96
C SER A 54 -4.58 -5.02 11.80
N VAL A 55 -4.55 -6.34 11.61
CA VAL A 55 -5.74 -7.20 11.54
C VAL A 55 -5.66 -8.25 12.64
N LYS A 56 -6.82 -8.65 13.17
CA LYS A 56 -6.90 -9.67 14.23
C LYS A 56 -6.78 -11.11 13.71
N SER A 57 -6.99 -11.32 12.41
CA SER A 57 -6.99 -12.63 11.76
C SER A 57 -6.55 -12.53 10.30
N GLY A 58 -6.02 -13.62 9.75
CA GLY A 58 -5.59 -13.70 8.35
C GLY A 58 -4.13 -13.31 8.10
N GLY A 59 -3.37 -13.08 9.18
CA GLY A 59 -1.92 -12.91 9.12
C GLY A 59 -1.45 -11.68 8.34
N ALA A 60 -0.17 -11.71 7.98
CA ALA A 60 0.52 -10.69 7.19
C ALA A 60 -0.23 -10.37 5.88
N LYS A 61 -0.78 -11.39 5.22
CA LYS A 61 -1.50 -11.21 3.95
C LYS A 61 -2.74 -10.33 4.12
N ALA A 62 -3.58 -10.61 5.12
CA ALA A 62 -4.78 -9.80 5.35
C ALA A 62 -4.43 -8.36 5.77
N ALA A 63 -3.32 -8.16 6.49
CA ALA A 63 -2.82 -6.83 6.80
C ALA A 63 -2.35 -6.08 5.56
N LEU A 64 -1.65 -6.75 4.63
CA LEU A 64 -1.22 -6.18 3.36
C LEU A 64 -2.41 -5.80 2.48
N ASP A 65 -3.39 -6.70 2.33
CA ASP A 65 -4.60 -6.46 1.54
C ASP A 65 -5.38 -5.24 2.09
N LEU A 66 -5.48 -5.12 3.43
CA LEU A 66 -6.09 -3.96 4.08
C LEU A 66 -5.36 -2.65 3.72
N VAL A 67 -4.02 -2.64 3.82
CA VAL A 67 -3.23 -1.44 3.50
C VAL A 67 -3.37 -1.05 2.03
N ILE A 68 -3.33 -2.00 1.10
CA ILE A 68 -3.52 -1.72 -0.34
C ILE A 68 -4.89 -1.07 -0.58
N LYS A 69 -5.94 -1.58 0.07
CA LYS A 69 -7.28 -0.99 -0.02
C LYS A 69 -7.31 0.43 0.53
N VAL A 70 -6.75 0.66 1.71
CA VAL A 70 -6.65 2.01 2.31
C VAL A 70 -5.94 2.98 1.37
N LEU A 71 -4.81 2.57 0.78
CA LEU A 71 -4.06 3.41 -0.15
C LEU A 71 -4.84 3.71 -1.43
N ALA A 72 -5.61 2.77 -1.96
CA ALA A 72 -6.44 2.97 -3.14
C ALA A 72 -7.60 3.96 -2.90
N GLU A 73 -8.12 4.01 -1.67
CA GLU A 73 -9.22 4.90 -1.29
C GLU A 73 -8.77 6.35 -1.00
N LEU A 74 -7.46 6.60 -0.85
CA LEU A 74 -6.95 7.95 -0.59
C LEU A 74 -7.32 8.91 -1.73
N PRO A 75 -7.83 10.13 -1.43
CA PRO A 75 -8.30 11.06 -2.46
C PRO A 75 -7.29 11.34 -3.59
N GLY A 76 -6.00 11.34 -3.29
CA GLY A 76 -4.98 11.56 -4.32
C GLY A 76 -4.68 10.35 -5.19
N ASN A 77 -5.03 9.14 -4.77
CA ASN A 77 -4.77 7.89 -5.51
C ASN A 77 -6.02 7.40 -6.29
N GLN A 78 -7.19 8.00 -6.04
CA GLN A 78 -8.43 7.63 -6.71
C GLN A 78 -8.31 7.82 -8.23
N GLY A 79 -8.75 6.82 -8.99
CA GLY A 79 -8.70 6.82 -10.45
C GLY A 79 -7.32 6.49 -11.05
N LEU A 80 -6.29 6.25 -10.23
CA LEU A 80 -5.00 5.75 -10.71
C LEU A 80 -5.03 4.23 -10.85
N SER A 81 -4.34 3.72 -11.88
CA SER A 81 -4.10 2.28 -12.06
C SER A 81 -3.06 1.79 -11.06
N ILE A 82 -3.26 0.58 -10.55
CA ILE A 82 -2.41 -0.03 -9.52
C ILE A 82 -1.58 -1.16 -10.13
N ASP A 83 -0.27 -1.06 -9.98
CA ASP A 83 0.70 -2.12 -10.26
C ASP A 83 1.27 -2.62 -8.93
N ILE A 84 1.18 -3.94 -8.71
CA ILE A 84 1.64 -4.60 -7.49
C ILE A 84 2.80 -5.51 -7.85
N ASN A 85 4.00 -5.14 -7.40
CA ASN A 85 5.17 -5.99 -7.48
C ASN A 85 5.39 -6.68 -6.14
N LEU A 86 5.03 -7.96 -6.08
CA LEU A 86 5.31 -8.85 -4.96
C LEU A 86 6.73 -9.38 -5.09
N ALA A 87 7.62 -9.01 -4.17
CA ALA A 87 8.92 -9.65 -4.10
C ALA A 87 8.71 -11.11 -3.64
N PRO A 88 9.29 -12.11 -4.32
CA PRO A 88 9.27 -13.47 -3.82
C PRO A 88 9.99 -13.50 -2.46
N THR A 89 9.31 -14.05 -1.46
CA THR A 89 9.83 -14.33 -0.11
C THR A 89 10.88 -15.43 -0.13
#